data_AF-A0A814H4I5-F1
#
_entry.id   AF-A0A814H4I5-F1
#
_cell.length_a   1.000
_cell.length_b   1.000
_cell.length_c   1.000
_cell.angle_alpha   90.00
_cell.angle_beta   90.00
_cell.angle_gamma   90.00
#
_symmetry.space_group_name_H-M   'P 1'
#
loop_
_entity.id
_entity.type
_entity.pdbx_description
1 polymer ?
#
loop_
_entity_poly.entity_id
_entity_poly.type
_entity_poly.pdbx_seq_one_letter_code
_entity_poly.pdbx_strand_id
1 'polypeptide(L)'
;MESEVLDFAKLFELYSWKEIKNCPGRYVLNNQILIQIFTSEICRDAIHIGKFTDGGLLSYGKSDGTYVHTLNNSSGLTRKMNHLNIHFDNETIR
;
A
#
# COMPACT_ATOMS: atom_id res chain seq x y z
N MET A 1 -20.43 5.82 14.24
CA MET A 1 -19.93 5.75 12.86
C MET A 1 -18.78 4.76 12.90
N GLU A 2 -19.07 3.50 12.67
CA GLU A 2 -18.02 2.47 12.62
C GLU A 2 -17.08 2.86 11.48
N SER A 3 -15.80 3.02 11.80
CA SER A 3 -14.75 3.05 10.79
C SER A 3 -14.87 1.71 10.06
N GLU A 4 -15.42 1.73 8.84
CA GLU A 4 -15.46 0.53 8.02
C GLU A 4 -14.02 0.09 7.79
N VAL A 5 -13.71 -1.09 8.32
CA VAL A 5 -12.41 -1.70 8.14
C VAL A 5 -12.25 -1.98 6.65
N LEU A 6 -11.31 -1.27 6.02
CA LEU A 6 -10.97 -1.47 4.62
C LEU A 6 -10.11 -2.74 4.53
N ASP A 7 -10.64 -3.78 3.90
CA ASP A 7 -9.93 -5.03 3.64
C ASP A 7 -9.52 -5.15 2.17
N PHE A 8 -8.74 -6.18 1.83
CA PHE A 8 -8.30 -6.39 0.46
C PHE A 8 -9.48 -6.49 -0.52
N ALA A 9 -10.54 -7.23 -0.16
CA ALA A 9 -11.67 -7.47 -1.04
C ALA A 9 -12.39 -6.17 -1.39
N LYS A 10 -12.71 -5.33 -0.39
CA LYS A 10 -13.33 -4.02 -0.61
C LYS A 10 -12.47 -3.12 -1.48
N LEU A 11 -11.16 -3.03 -1.21
CA LEU A 11 -10.28 -2.21 -2.02
C LEU A 11 -10.14 -2.76 -3.46
N PHE A 12 -10.14 -4.08 -3.61
CA PHE A 12 -10.09 -4.74 -4.91
C PHE A 12 -11.34 -4.45 -5.75
N GLU A 13 -12.52 -4.37 -5.13
CA GLU A 13 -13.78 -4.01 -5.79
C GLU A 13 -13.88 -2.52 -6.14
N LEU A 14 -13.32 -1.64 -5.32
CA LEU A 14 -13.46 -0.18 -5.48
C LEU A 14 -12.67 0.40 -6.67
N TYR A 15 -11.68 -0.32 -7.18
CA TYR A 15 -10.76 0.20 -8.18
C TYR A 15 -10.52 -0.79 -9.33
N SER A 16 -10.20 -0.24 -10.51
CA SER A 16 -9.88 -1.03 -11.71
C SER A 16 -8.45 -1.54 -11.68
N TRP A 17 -8.18 -2.54 -10.86
CA TRP A 17 -6.88 -3.20 -10.78
C TRP A 17 -6.56 -3.99 -12.05
N LYS A 18 -5.31 -3.92 -12.52
CA LYS A 18 -4.81 -4.73 -13.63
C LYS A 18 -3.72 -5.66 -13.15
N GLU A 19 -3.89 -6.97 -13.32
CA GLU A 19 -2.86 -7.94 -12.97
C GLU A 19 -1.62 -7.79 -13.87
N ILE A 20 -0.43 -7.92 -13.28
CA ILE A 20 0.84 -7.90 -14.00
C ILE A 20 1.05 -9.25 -14.67
N LYS A 21 1.30 -9.23 -15.99
CA LYS A 21 1.57 -10.43 -16.78
C LYS A 21 2.67 -11.29 -16.14
N ASN A 22 2.40 -12.59 -15.98
CA ASN A 22 3.29 -13.60 -15.37
C ASN A 22 3.61 -13.39 -13.88
N CYS A 23 2.85 -12.55 -13.17
CA CYS A 23 3.05 -12.28 -11.75
C CYS A 23 1.74 -12.44 -10.95
N PRO A 24 1.28 -13.68 -10.70
CA PRO A 24 0.02 -13.93 -10.01
C PRO A 24 -0.09 -13.18 -8.69
N GLY A 25 -1.21 -12.49 -8.48
CA GLY A 25 -1.47 -11.72 -7.26
C GLY A 25 -0.73 -10.37 -7.18
N ARG A 26 -0.11 -9.91 -8.27
CA ARG A 26 0.45 -8.55 -8.38
C ARG A 26 -0.41 -7.71 -9.31
N TYR A 27 -0.87 -6.57 -8.81
CA TYR A 27 -1.77 -5.68 -9.54
C TYR A 27 -1.18 -4.28 -9.63
N VAL A 28 -1.48 -3.59 -10.73
CA VAL A 28 -1.24 -2.16 -10.91
C VAL A 28 -2.57 -1.43 -10.86
N LEU A 29 -2.52 -0.21 -10.34
CA LEU A 29 -3.62 0.74 -10.30
C LEU A 29 -3.09 2.08 -10.81
N ASN A 30 -3.86 2.77 -11.64
CA ASN A 30 -3.46 4.07 -12.21
C ASN A 30 -4.00 5.27 -11.42
N ASN A 31 -4.55 5.03 -10.22
CA ASN A 31 -5.18 6.03 -9.37
C ASN A 31 -4.50 6.07 -8.00
N GLN A 32 -4.40 7.26 -7.41
CA GLN A 32 -3.94 7.42 -6.04
C GLN A 32 -5.02 6.92 -5.08
N ILE A 33 -4.67 5.97 -4.22
CA ILE A 33 -5.50 5.59 -3.07
C ILE A 33 -5.06 6.46 -1.90
N LEU A 34 -6.01 7.08 -1.20
CA LEU A 34 -5.75 7.85 0.02
C LEU A 34 -5.27 6.89 1.11
N ILE A 35 -3.95 6.81 1.26
CA ILE A 35 -3.24 5.98 2.22
C ILE A 35 -2.15 6.82 2.89
N GLN A 36 -1.65 6.40 4.06
CA GLN A 36 -0.67 7.18 4.81
C GLN A 36 0.65 7.29 4.03
N ILE A 37 1.25 8.48 4.04
CA ILE A 37 2.49 8.79 3.33
C ILE A 37 3.63 8.78 4.33
N PHE A 38 4.69 8.06 3.99
CA PHE A 38 5.93 7.91 4.73
C PHE A 38 7.11 8.29 3.84
N THR A 39 8.15 8.80 4.46
CA THR A 39 9.48 8.91 3.84
C THR A 39 10.42 7.94 4.56
N SER A 40 11.45 7.49 3.86
CA SER A 40 12.46 6.59 4.41
C SER A 40 13.84 7.04 3.94
N GLU A 41 14.84 7.03 4.81
CA GLU A 41 16.22 7.30 4.40
C GLU A 41 16.78 6.22 3.45
N ILE A 42 16.11 5.05 3.40
CA ILE A 42 16.51 3.90 2.58
C ILE A 42 15.97 4.06 1.14
N CYS A 43 14.95 4.90 0.92
CA CYS A 43 14.33 5.07 -0.39
C CYS A 43 14.20 6.56 -0.75
N ARG A 44 14.63 6.93 -1.96
CA ARG A 44 14.47 8.29 -2.46
C ARG A 44 13.01 8.68 -2.70
N ASP A 45 12.18 7.71 -3.08
CA ASP A 45 10.78 7.94 -3.46
C ASP A 45 9.88 7.98 -2.22
N ALA A 46 8.81 8.78 -2.27
CA ALA A 46 7.79 8.79 -1.23
C ALA A 46 7.10 7.42 -1.16
N ILE A 47 6.84 6.92 0.05
CA ILE A 47 6.26 5.60 0.26
C ILE A 47 4.85 5.78 0.81
N HIS A 48 3.86 5.23 0.12
CA HIS A 48 2.47 5.31 0.51
C HIS A 48 2.01 3.94 0.99
N ILE A 49 1.54 3.83 2.23
CA ILE A 49 1.15 2.56 2.85
C ILE A 49 -0.30 2.60 3.31
N GLY A 50 -1.11 1.68 2.77
CA GLY A 50 -2.45 1.37 3.25
C GLY A 50 -2.41 0.02 3.97
N LYS A 51 -2.78 -0.01 5.26
CA LYS A 51 -2.95 -1.26 6.01
C LYS A 51 -4.38 -1.75 5.89
N PHE A 52 -4.51 -3.04 5.67
CA PHE A 52 -5.78 -3.78 5.65
C PHE A 52 -5.72 -4.86 6.73
N THR A 53 -6.87 -5.44 7.09
CA THR A 53 -6.93 -6.52 8.09
C THR A 53 -6.12 -7.76 7.71
N ASP A 54 -5.99 -8.05 6.43
CA ASP A 54 -5.30 -9.22 5.89
C ASP A 54 -3.95 -8.89 5.23
N GLY A 55 -3.58 -7.61 5.16
CA GLY A 55 -2.32 -7.18 4.57
C GLY A 55 -2.20 -5.69 4.35
N GLY A 56 -1.82 -5.30 3.14
CA GLY A 56 -1.75 -3.89 2.80
C GLY A 56 -1.15 -3.59 1.44
N LEU A 57 -1.38 -2.36 1.02
CA LEU A 57 -0.79 -1.78 -0.18
C LEU A 57 0.44 -0.98 0.22
N LEU A 58 1.55 -1.22 -0.47
CA LEU A 58 2.75 -0.39 -0.41
C LEU A 58 3.00 0.18 -1.79
N SER A 59 3.11 1.50 -1.90
CA SER A 59 3.29 2.18 -3.18
C SER A 59 4.48 3.12 -3.12
N TYR A 60 5.30 3.13 -4.16
CA TYR A 60 6.35 4.13 -4.32
C TYR A 60 5.87 5.22 -5.27
N GLY A 61 5.76 6.45 -4.78
CA GLY A 61 5.43 7.64 -5.57
C GLY A 61 6.69 8.22 -6.22
N LYS A 62 6.73 8.21 -7.55
CA LYS A 62 7.85 8.69 -8.35
C LYS A 62 7.73 10.19 -8.60
N SER A 63 8.87 10.84 -8.89
CA SER A 63 8.92 12.29 -9.15
C SER A 63 8.16 12.73 -10.41
N ASP A 64 7.84 11.81 -11.32
CA ASP A 64 7.03 12.05 -12.53
C ASP A 64 5.52 11.92 -12.29
N GLY A 65 5.10 11.69 -11.04
CA GLY A 65 3.69 11.53 -10.66
C GLY A 65 3.16 10.11 -10.85
N THR A 66 3.99 9.15 -11.27
CA THR A 66 3.60 7.74 -11.37
C THR A 66 3.75 7.01 -10.04
N TYR A 67 3.00 5.91 -9.87
CA TYR A 67 3.04 5.10 -8.67
C TYR A 67 3.31 3.63 -9.01
N VAL A 68 4.23 3.02 -8.26
CA VAL A 68 4.48 1.58 -8.32
C VAL A 68 3.86 0.92 -7.12
N HIS A 69 2.72 0.27 -7.33
CA HIS A 69 1.96 -0.40 -6.28
C HIS A 69 2.44 -1.83 -6.08
N THR A 70 2.46 -2.28 -4.83
CA THR A 70 2.53 -3.69 -4.49
C THR A 70 1.55 -3.99 -3.38
N LEU A 71 0.59 -4.86 -3.68
CA LEU A 71 -0.23 -5.48 -2.67
C LEU A 71 0.57 -6.57 -1.95
N ASN A 72 0.40 -6.66 -0.63
CA ASN A 72 1.07 -7.64 0.21
C ASN A 72 0.05 -8.27 1.15
N ASN A 73 0.24 -9.55 1.47
CA ASN A 73 -0.32 -10.12 2.69
C ASN A 73 0.36 -9.51 3.92
N SER A 74 -0.19 -9.78 5.10
CA SER A 74 0.28 -9.22 6.37
C SER A 74 1.79 -9.42 6.60
N SER A 75 2.29 -10.64 6.46
CA SER A 75 3.72 -10.95 6.69
C SER A 75 4.64 -10.29 5.66
N GLY A 76 4.21 -10.24 4.40
CA GLY A 76 4.94 -9.58 3.32
C GLY A 76 5.03 -8.07 3.52
N LEU A 77 3.95 -7.44 3.99
CA LEU A 77 3.93 -6.02 4.30
C LEU A 77 4.88 -5.70 5.45
N THR A 78 4.75 -6.41 6.58
CA THR A 78 5.60 -6.21 7.76
C THR A 78 7.08 -6.34 7.41
N ARG A 79 7.47 -7.37 6.65
CA ARG A 79 8.86 -7.56 6.21
C ARG A 79 9.38 -6.38 5.39
N LYS A 80 8.56 -5.83 4.50
CA LYS A 80 8.95 -4.68 3.66
C LYS A 80 9.05 -3.40 4.48
N MET A 81 8.10 -3.15 5.37
CA MET A 81 8.12 -2.00 6.27
C MET A 81 9.37 -1.99 7.16
N ASN A 82 9.73 -3.13 7.74
CA ASN A 82 10.95 -3.27 8.53
C ASN A 82 12.21 -2.96 7.70
N HIS A 83 12.26 -3.44 6.45
CA HIS A 83 13.39 -3.14 5.56
C HIS A 83 13.47 -1.66 5.19
N LEU A 84 12.34 -0.96 5.15
CA LEU A 84 12.27 0.47 4.87
C LEU A 84 12.39 1.31 6.16
N ASN A 85 12.56 0.67 7.31
CA ASN A 85 12.54 1.29 8.64
C ASN A 85 11.30 2.18 8.88
N ILE A 86 10.14 1.75 8.37
CA ILE A 86 8.87 2.44 8.56
C ILE A 86 8.11 1.74 9.67
N HIS A 87 7.75 2.50 10.70
CA HIS A 87 6.91 2.06 11.79
C HIS A 87 5.64 2.91 11.79
N PHE A 88 4.48 2.28 12.00
CA PHE A 88 3.27 3.04 12.26
C PHE A 88 3.32 3.48 13.72
N ASP A 89 3.26 4.78 13.96
CA ASP A 89 2.82 5.25 15.25
C ASP A 89 1.35 4.84 15.39
N ASN A 90 1.00 4.20 16.50
CA ASN A 90 -0.35 3.69 16.76
C ASN A 90 -1.38 4.81 17.01
N GLU A 91 -1.30 5.92 16.28
CA GLU A 91 -2.35 6.92 16.25
C GLU A 91 -3.30 6.61 15.08
N THR A 92 -4.22 5.70 15.40
CA THR A 92 -5.57 5.55 14.85
C THR A 92 -5.90 6.50 13.70
N ILE A 93 -6.05 5.95 12.49
CA ILE A 93 -6.74 6.63 11.39
C ILE A 93 -8.14 7.00 11.89
N ARG A 94 -8.39 8.30 12.06
CA ARG A 94 -9.73 8.88 12.24
C ARG A 94 -10.25 9.39 10.91
#